data_AF-A0A4S3KIL9-F1
#
_entry.id   AF-A0A4S3KIL9-F1
#
_cell.length_a   1.000
_cell.length_b   1.000
_cell.length_c   1.000
_cell.angle_alpha   90.00
_cell.angle_beta   90.00
_cell.angle_gamma   90.00
#
_symmetry.space_group_name_H-M   'P 1'
#
loop_
_entity.id
_entity.type
_entity.pdbx_description
1 polymer ?
#
loop_
_entity_poly.entity_id
_entity_poly.type
_entity_poly.pdbx_seq_one_letter_code
_entity_poly.pdbx_strand_id
1 'polypeptide(L)'
;MKLPMPPPAFGDLFERSDVRKILLGKLGPEVKGRYEHWDQLRHLTPPENLTPEEWWLGIKMARRGLRQEMPLKDKAGHPFTVVLSDSIQRNLFLIGRDAAGALRGQEASQSEVTREHYLVRSLMEEAMTSSQLEGAATTTQVAKDMLRSGREPRDCGERMIYNNYLAMRELKAWRQRPLTPAAVFEIHRKLTDGTLEDEGCAGRFRLPSEDIVIEDETGRVLHAPPPARELEQRLQALCDFANQSDDGEHFVHPVVRAILIHFQIGYDHPFVDGNGRTARTLFYWSLLRSGFWMAEYLSISSILKRAPAQYMRSYLYTETDEGDTTYFVAHQLTVILEAIDGVHGYITRKQNEQAAAAALLKPGSPLAHRINHRQRALLLNALRNPGKVFTIEMHRGSHGTSYQTARADLLALVAEGFLRQSREGKAFVFVPVPDLEKRLHA
;
A
#
# COMPACT_ATOMS: atom_id res chain seq x y z
N MET A 1 11.01 1.58 22.76
CA MET A 1 11.38 2.76 21.93
C MET A 1 11.52 3.98 22.84
N LYS A 2 12.42 4.93 22.57
CA LYS A 2 12.47 6.18 23.35
C LYS A 2 11.32 7.10 22.93
N LEU A 3 10.51 7.58 23.89
CA LEU A 3 9.49 8.60 23.60
C LEU A 3 10.14 9.87 23.05
N PRO A 4 9.54 10.50 22.04
CA PRO A 4 10.07 11.74 21.48
C PRO A 4 9.99 12.87 22.50
N MET A 5 11.00 13.75 22.51
CA MET A 5 10.94 14.95 23.33
C MET A 5 9.92 15.94 22.75
N PRO A 6 8.91 16.36 23.54
CA PRO A 6 7.97 17.39 23.09
C PRO A 6 8.68 18.71 22.77
N PRO A 7 8.20 19.45 21.76
CA PRO A 7 8.66 20.81 21.49
C PRO A 7 8.39 21.74 22.67
N PRO A 8 9.20 22.80 22.86
CA PRO A 8 8.86 23.87 23.79
C PRO A 8 7.57 24.55 23.33
N ALA A 9 6.77 25.02 24.29
CA ALA A 9 5.49 25.65 24.01
C ALA A 9 5.67 26.90 23.13
N PHE A 10 4.82 27.04 22.11
CA PHE A 10 4.92 28.13 21.15
C PHE A 10 4.83 29.51 21.82
N GLY A 11 3.90 29.68 22.77
CA GLY A 11 3.70 30.96 23.49
C GLY A 11 4.96 31.39 24.23
N ASP A 12 5.51 30.49 25.05
CA ASP A 12 6.74 30.74 25.83
C ASP A 12 7.92 31.10 24.92
N LEU A 13 8.08 30.38 23.80
CA LEU A 13 9.12 30.70 22.81
C LEU A 13 8.91 32.07 22.19
N PHE A 14 7.67 32.38 21.79
CA PHE A 14 7.33 33.63 21.15
C PHE A 14 7.59 34.84 22.06
N GLU A 15 7.30 34.72 23.35
CA GLU A 15 7.52 35.80 24.33
C GLU A 15 8.99 36.05 24.63
N ARG A 16 9.82 34.99 24.68
CA ARG A 16 11.24 35.09 25.09
C ARG A 16 12.22 35.27 23.94
N SER A 17 11.79 35.14 22.68
CA SER A 17 12.65 35.17 21.50
C SER A 17 12.60 36.52 20.77
N ASP A 18 13.69 36.90 20.09
CA ASP A 18 13.68 38.05 19.18
C ASP A 18 12.97 37.67 17.85
N VAL A 19 11.67 37.90 17.80
CA VAL A 19 10.83 37.58 16.63
C VAL A 19 11.27 38.36 15.38
N ARG A 20 11.79 39.59 15.52
CA ARG A 20 12.23 40.39 14.36
C ARG A 20 13.40 39.71 13.67
N LYS A 21 14.36 39.24 14.45
CA LYS A 21 15.52 38.48 13.98
C LYS A 21 15.12 37.19 13.27
N ILE A 22 14.13 36.46 13.81
CA ILE A 22 13.62 35.21 13.20
C ILE A 22 12.94 35.49 11.86
N LEU A 23 12.11 36.52 11.77
CA LEU A 23 11.40 36.90 10.53
C LEU A 23 12.36 37.29 9.41
N LEU A 24 13.47 37.97 9.73
CA LEU A 24 14.51 38.30 8.75
C LEU A 24 15.20 37.05 8.16
N GLY A 25 15.22 35.94 8.91
CA GLY A 25 15.79 34.66 8.48
C GLY A 25 14.98 33.91 7.41
N LYS A 26 13.75 34.36 7.08
CA LYS A 26 12.86 33.76 6.05
C LYS A 26 12.78 32.23 6.13
N LEU A 27 12.62 31.71 7.34
CA LEU A 27 12.56 30.27 7.60
C LEU A 27 11.28 29.67 7.00
N GLY A 28 11.42 28.51 6.36
CA GLY A 28 10.31 27.71 5.84
C GLY A 28 9.79 26.67 6.85
N PRO A 29 8.75 25.91 6.48
CA PRO A 29 8.17 24.87 7.34
C PRO A 29 9.05 23.60 7.46
N GLU A 30 10.14 23.53 6.69
CA GLU A 30 10.99 22.36 6.53
C GLU A 30 12.48 22.69 6.69
N VAL A 31 13.26 21.67 7.02
CA VAL A 31 14.71 21.72 7.06
C VAL A 31 15.28 20.83 5.95
N LYS A 32 15.93 21.45 4.96
CA LYS A 32 16.51 20.73 3.80
C LYS A 32 15.51 19.78 3.12
N GLY A 33 14.25 20.21 3.00
CA GLY A 33 13.18 19.41 2.37
C GLY A 33 12.60 18.30 3.25
N ARG A 34 12.84 18.34 4.57
CA ARG A 34 12.28 17.40 5.55
C ARG A 34 11.43 18.14 6.59
N TYR A 35 10.27 17.56 6.89
CA TYR A 35 9.37 18.04 7.94
C TYR A 35 9.82 17.53 9.32
N GLU A 36 10.92 18.08 9.82
CA GLU A 36 11.58 17.61 11.05
C GLU A 36 10.75 17.93 12.30
N HIS A 37 10.66 16.96 13.22
CA HIS A 37 10.10 17.16 14.57
C HIS A 37 11.18 17.75 15.50
N TRP A 38 10.78 18.48 16.54
CA TRP A 38 11.70 19.08 17.52
C TRP A 38 12.74 18.09 18.07
N ASP A 39 12.28 16.88 18.40
CA ASP A 39 13.12 15.78 18.90
C ASP A 39 14.34 15.49 18.02
N GLN A 40 14.23 15.69 16.70
CA GLN A 40 15.36 15.58 15.76
C GLN A 40 16.04 16.92 15.54
N LEU A 41 15.25 17.98 15.33
CA LEU A 41 15.75 19.32 15.02
C LEU A 41 16.74 19.85 16.05
N ARG A 42 16.49 19.62 17.34
CA ARG A 42 17.35 20.11 18.44
C ARG A 42 18.77 19.55 18.43
N HIS A 43 19.02 18.51 17.64
CA HIS A 43 20.33 17.90 17.45
C HIS A 43 21.01 18.34 16.15
N LEU A 44 20.33 19.12 15.31
CA LEU A 44 20.87 19.68 14.08
C LEU A 44 21.51 21.05 14.35
N THR A 45 22.44 21.45 13.47
CA THR A 45 23.07 22.77 13.53
C THR A 45 22.07 23.84 13.02
N PRO A 46 21.69 24.84 13.85
CA PRO A 46 20.83 25.92 13.42
C PRO A 46 21.54 26.85 12.41
N PRO A 47 20.79 27.62 11.62
CA PRO A 47 21.36 28.69 10.79
C PRO A 47 22.18 29.69 11.60
N GLU A 48 23.15 30.35 10.96
CA GLU A 48 23.97 31.36 11.62
C GLU A 48 23.09 32.41 12.31
N ASN A 49 23.49 32.76 13.54
CA ASN A 49 22.81 33.69 14.43
C ASN A 49 21.51 33.19 15.08
N LEU A 50 21.03 31.96 14.86
CA LEU A 50 19.85 31.43 15.57
C LEU A 50 20.23 30.38 16.59
N THR A 51 19.57 30.42 17.75
CA THR A 51 19.53 29.28 18.67
C THR A 51 18.60 28.19 18.12
N PRO A 52 18.72 26.92 18.58
CA PRO A 52 17.78 25.86 18.17
C PRO A 52 16.32 26.19 18.45
N GLU A 53 16.03 26.88 19.56
CA GLU A 53 14.69 27.30 19.94
C GLU A 53 14.14 28.42 19.04
N GLU A 54 14.95 29.45 18.74
CA GLU A 54 14.57 30.50 17.78
C GLU A 54 14.35 29.92 16.37
N TRP A 55 15.17 28.94 15.98
CA TRP A 55 15.02 28.23 14.72
C TRP A 55 13.71 27.43 14.67
N TRP A 56 13.40 26.69 15.73
CA TRP A 56 12.13 25.98 15.86
C TRP A 56 10.92 26.92 15.85
N LEU A 57 11.00 28.05 16.57
CA LEU A 57 9.94 29.05 16.57
C LEU A 57 9.66 29.56 15.15
N GLY A 58 10.70 29.89 14.38
CA GLY A 58 10.53 30.31 12.99
C GLY A 58 9.87 29.24 12.10
N ILE A 59 10.28 27.97 12.26
CA ILE A 59 9.64 26.84 11.56
C ILE A 59 8.16 26.71 11.95
N LYS A 60 7.83 26.79 13.25
CA LYS A 60 6.44 26.71 13.73
C LYS A 60 5.59 27.89 13.27
N MET A 61 6.15 29.09 13.18
CA MET A 61 5.46 30.24 12.59
C MET A 61 5.12 29.99 11.11
N ALA A 62 6.07 29.48 10.32
CA ALA A 62 5.84 29.13 8.93
C ALA A 62 4.77 28.02 8.77
N ARG A 63 4.84 26.98 9.61
CA ARG A 63 3.84 25.89 9.64
C ARG A 63 2.45 26.38 10.00
N ARG A 64 2.32 27.23 11.04
CA ARG A 64 1.03 27.81 11.46
C ARG A 64 0.39 28.65 10.36
N GLY A 65 1.17 29.34 9.54
CA GLY A 65 0.65 30.09 8.38
C GLY A 65 0.15 29.22 7.22
N LEU A 66 0.56 27.94 7.17
CA LEU A 66 0.23 27.01 6.08
C LEU A 66 -0.70 25.88 6.49
N ARG A 67 -1.01 25.75 7.79
CA ARG A 67 -1.78 24.63 8.31
C ARG A 67 -3.23 24.68 7.85
N GLN A 68 -3.74 23.52 7.49
CA GLN A 68 -5.15 23.26 7.26
C GLN A 68 -5.70 22.45 8.43
N GLU A 69 -6.81 22.90 9.01
CA GLU A 69 -7.51 22.14 10.06
C GLU A 69 -8.37 21.03 9.44
N MET A 70 -8.30 19.85 10.03
CA MET A 70 -9.07 18.68 9.62
C MET A 70 -10.35 18.59 10.46
N PRO A 71 -11.43 18.03 9.92
CA PRO A 71 -12.66 17.79 10.70
C PRO A 71 -12.49 16.70 11.77
N LEU A 72 -11.40 15.92 11.69
CA LEU A 72 -11.02 14.91 12.66
C LEU A 72 -10.32 15.56 13.86
N LYS A 73 -10.56 15.01 15.07
CA LYS A 73 -10.11 15.61 16.33
C LYS A 73 -9.29 14.63 17.18
N ASP A 74 -8.40 15.16 17.99
CA ASP A 74 -7.67 14.41 19.01
C ASP A 74 -8.59 14.02 20.21
N LYS A 75 -8.03 13.35 21.22
CA LYS A 75 -8.76 12.96 22.44
C LYS A 75 -9.08 14.14 23.38
N ALA A 76 -8.52 15.32 23.14
CA ALA A 76 -8.83 16.55 23.86
C ALA A 76 -9.86 17.42 23.13
N GLY A 77 -10.30 17.02 21.93
CA GLY A 77 -11.27 17.72 21.11
C GLY A 77 -10.68 18.80 20.18
N HIS A 78 -9.35 18.91 20.10
CA HIS A 78 -8.69 19.81 19.15
C HIS A 78 -8.64 19.20 17.76
N PRO A 79 -8.83 19.99 16.69
CA PRO A 79 -8.71 19.49 15.33
C PRO A 79 -7.28 19.08 15.02
N PHE A 80 -7.11 17.95 14.33
CA PHE A 80 -5.83 17.61 13.71
C PHE A 80 -5.50 18.61 12.61
N THR A 81 -4.21 18.80 12.33
CA THR A 81 -3.76 19.73 11.28
C THR A 81 -2.82 19.06 10.29
N VAL A 82 -2.82 19.57 9.06
CA VAL A 82 -1.88 19.16 8.00
C VAL A 82 -1.27 20.41 7.37
N VAL A 83 0.04 20.38 7.12
CA VAL A 83 0.77 21.40 6.37
C VAL A 83 1.19 20.83 5.02
N LEU A 84 0.71 21.43 3.94
CA LEU A 84 1.09 21.08 2.57
C LEU A 84 2.35 21.86 2.17
N SER A 85 3.49 21.52 2.75
CA SER A 85 4.79 22.09 2.35
C SER A 85 5.24 21.57 0.98
N ASP A 86 6.29 22.18 0.41
CA ASP A 86 6.79 21.85 -0.93
C ASP A 86 7.15 20.36 -1.08
N SER A 87 7.78 19.73 -0.07
CA SER A 87 8.13 18.32 -0.17
C SER A 87 6.88 17.42 -0.16
N ILE A 88 5.87 17.78 0.63
CA ILE A 88 4.58 17.08 0.72
C ILE A 88 3.83 17.21 -0.60
N GLN A 89 3.70 18.43 -1.13
CA GLN A 89 3.06 18.69 -2.42
C GLN A 89 3.75 17.95 -3.56
N ARG A 90 5.09 17.96 -3.60
CA ARG A 90 5.87 17.20 -4.59
C ARG A 90 5.58 15.71 -4.50
N ASN A 91 5.59 15.13 -3.30
CA ASN A 91 5.33 13.71 -3.11
C ASN A 91 3.89 13.34 -3.50
N LEU A 92 2.91 14.18 -3.15
CA LEU A 92 1.52 14.02 -3.58
C LEU A 92 1.39 14.07 -5.10
N PHE A 93 2.07 15.01 -5.76
CA PHE A 93 2.12 15.11 -7.22
C PHE A 93 2.70 13.84 -7.86
N LEU A 94 3.83 13.33 -7.34
CA LEU A 94 4.46 12.11 -7.86
C LEU A 94 3.54 10.88 -7.69
N ILE A 95 2.91 10.74 -6.52
CA ILE A 95 1.93 9.67 -6.28
C ILE A 95 0.71 9.84 -7.19
N GLY A 96 0.17 11.04 -7.36
CA GLY A 96 -0.94 11.30 -8.28
C GLY A 96 -0.59 10.94 -9.72
N ARG A 97 0.60 11.37 -10.19
CA ARG A 97 1.12 11.04 -11.51
C ARG A 97 1.21 9.54 -11.70
N ASP A 98 1.79 8.80 -10.75
CA ASP A 98 2.10 7.39 -10.94
C ASP A 98 0.92 6.47 -10.61
N ALA A 99 0.22 6.72 -9.50
CA ALA A 99 -0.85 5.84 -9.00
C ALA A 99 -2.25 6.15 -9.55
N ALA A 100 -2.50 7.36 -10.08
CA ALA A 100 -3.75 7.72 -10.75
C ALA A 100 -3.59 7.90 -12.27
N GLY A 101 -2.50 8.54 -12.74
CA GLY A 101 -2.33 8.94 -14.14
C GLY A 101 -1.46 8.03 -15.03
N ALA A 102 -0.44 7.37 -14.49
CA ALA A 102 0.54 6.66 -15.29
C ALA A 102 0.15 5.19 -15.39
N LEU A 103 -0.65 4.88 -16.41
CA LEU A 103 -0.39 3.72 -17.28
C LEU A 103 -1.34 3.53 -18.47
N ARG A 104 -2.19 4.50 -18.86
CA ARG A 104 -2.88 4.39 -20.17
C ARG A 104 -1.92 4.17 -21.36
N GLY A 105 -0.65 4.55 -21.23
CA GLY A 105 0.39 4.38 -22.26
C GLY A 105 1.10 3.02 -22.30
N GLN A 106 1.50 2.42 -21.16
CA GLN A 106 2.07 1.06 -21.15
C GLN A 106 1.03 -0.04 -20.90
N GLU A 107 -0.23 0.33 -20.61
CA GLU A 107 -1.35 -0.60 -20.53
C GLU A 107 -1.61 -1.35 -21.85
N ALA A 108 -1.26 -0.74 -22.98
CA ALA A 108 -1.39 -1.36 -24.29
C ALA A 108 -0.31 -2.44 -24.57
N SER A 109 0.78 -2.49 -23.80
CA SER A 109 1.94 -3.35 -24.12
C SER A 109 2.13 -4.57 -23.21
N GLN A 110 1.43 -4.66 -22.08
CA GLN A 110 1.51 -5.84 -21.20
C GLN A 110 0.29 -6.74 -21.37
N SER A 111 0.50 -8.05 -21.30
CA SER A 111 -0.62 -8.99 -21.24
C SER A 111 -1.37 -8.87 -19.92
N GLU A 112 -2.69 -8.93 -20.01
CA GLU A 112 -3.62 -8.97 -18.88
C GLU A 112 -3.20 -10.02 -17.83
N VAL A 113 -2.73 -11.18 -18.28
CA VAL A 113 -2.19 -12.27 -17.44
C VAL A 113 -1.02 -11.83 -16.55
N THR A 114 -0.11 -10.99 -17.06
CA THR A 114 1.05 -10.53 -16.28
C THR A 114 0.61 -9.59 -15.16
N ARG A 115 -0.41 -8.77 -15.42
CA ARG A 115 -1.01 -7.89 -14.40
C ARG A 115 -1.74 -8.68 -13.34
N GLU A 116 -2.55 -9.66 -13.74
CA GLU A 116 -3.27 -10.52 -12.80
C GLU A 116 -2.30 -11.27 -11.87
N HIS A 117 -1.22 -11.83 -12.41
CA HIS A 117 -0.19 -12.48 -11.58
C HIS A 117 0.45 -11.51 -10.58
N TYR A 118 0.74 -10.28 -11.00
CA TYR A 118 1.31 -9.29 -10.11
C TYR A 118 0.32 -8.80 -9.06
N LEU A 119 -0.94 -8.59 -9.44
CA LEU A 119 -2.03 -8.25 -8.54
C LEU A 119 -2.19 -9.32 -7.45
N VAL A 120 -2.34 -10.58 -7.84
CA VAL A 120 -2.47 -11.71 -6.89
C VAL A 120 -1.27 -11.76 -5.96
N ARG A 121 -0.05 -11.64 -6.50
CA ARG A 121 1.16 -11.62 -5.69
C ARG A 121 1.15 -10.48 -4.67
N SER A 122 0.80 -9.26 -5.09
CA SER A 122 0.84 -8.07 -4.25
C SER A 122 -0.24 -8.13 -3.16
N LEU A 123 -1.44 -8.62 -3.49
CA LEU A 123 -2.50 -8.90 -2.52
C LEU A 123 -2.07 -9.94 -1.48
N MET A 124 -1.41 -11.02 -1.89
CA MET A 124 -0.87 -12.01 -0.96
C MET A 124 0.22 -11.40 -0.06
N GLU A 125 1.14 -10.62 -0.64
CA GLU A 125 2.23 -9.98 0.09
C GLU A 125 1.71 -8.96 1.12
N GLU A 126 0.72 -8.15 0.74
CA GLU A 126 0.04 -7.22 1.63
C GLU A 126 -0.73 -7.94 2.74
N ALA A 127 -1.52 -8.95 2.39
CA ALA A 127 -2.29 -9.72 3.37
C ALA A 127 -1.39 -10.33 4.45
N MET A 128 -0.27 -10.90 4.01
CA MET A 128 0.72 -11.52 4.89
C MET A 128 1.43 -10.50 5.77
N THR A 129 2.00 -9.44 5.17
CA THR A 129 2.82 -8.48 5.91
C THR A 129 2.00 -7.63 6.85
N SER A 130 0.78 -7.25 6.45
CA SER A 130 -0.18 -6.55 7.31
C SER A 130 -0.57 -7.42 8.52
N SER A 131 -0.85 -8.71 8.36
CA SER A 131 -1.19 -9.56 9.51
C SER A 131 0.03 -9.87 10.40
N GLN A 132 1.23 -9.99 9.82
CA GLN A 132 2.47 -10.17 10.58
C GLN A 132 2.86 -8.95 11.41
N LEU A 133 2.50 -7.73 10.96
CA LEU A 133 2.65 -6.51 11.75
C LEU A 133 1.83 -6.55 13.04
N GLU A 134 0.69 -7.26 13.02
CA GLU A 134 -0.18 -7.47 14.18
C GLU A 134 0.11 -8.79 14.92
N GLY A 135 1.28 -9.41 14.69
CA GLY A 135 1.72 -10.60 15.44
C GLY A 135 1.36 -11.95 14.84
N ALA A 136 0.83 -12.03 13.61
CA ALA A 136 0.57 -13.33 12.97
C ALA A 136 1.85 -14.17 12.82
N ALA A 137 1.95 -15.25 13.59
CA ALA A 137 3.11 -16.13 13.66
C ALA A 137 3.12 -17.17 12.51
N THR A 138 3.30 -16.72 11.28
CA THR A 138 3.37 -17.60 10.09
C THR A 138 4.54 -17.23 9.19
N THR A 139 5.25 -18.22 8.65
CA THR A 139 6.34 -17.96 7.69
C THR A 139 5.79 -17.52 6.33
N THR A 140 6.57 -16.70 5.62
CA THR A 140 6.21 -16.22 4.27
C THR A 140 5.94 -17.36 3.29
N GLN A 141 6.67 -18.48 3.40
CA GLN A 141 6.50 -19.63 2.51
C GLN A 141 5.18 -20.36 2.78
N VAL A 142 4.91 -20.69 4.04
CA VAL A 142 3.67 -21.38 4.46
C VAL A 142 2.43 -20.58 4.09
N ALA A 143 2.46 -19.26 4.32
CA ALA A 143 1.35 -18.38 3.98
C ALA A 143 1.11 -18.31 2.46
N LYS A 144 2.18 -18.23 1.65
CA LYS A 144 2.07 -18.24 0.18
C LYS A 144 1.49 -19.55 -0.33
N ASP A 145 1.97 -20.67 0.20
CA ASP A 145 1.50 -21.99 -0.21
C ASP A 145 0.03 -22.18 0.17
N MET A 146 -0.37 -21.72 1.36
CA MET A 146 -1.77 -21.73 1.80
C MET A 146 -2.68 -20.98 0.83
N LEU A 147 -2.36 -19.71 0.57
CA LEU A 147 -3.17 -18.83 -0.27
C LEU A 147 -3.21 -19.32 -1.73
N ARG A 148 -2.14 -19.95 -2.23
CA ARG A 148 -2.10 -20.53 -3.58
C ARG A 148 -2.86 -21.83 -3.70
N SER A 149 -2.75 -22.71 -2.70
CA SER A 149 -3.42 -24.01 -2.73
C SER A 149 -4.91 -23.89 -2.39
N GLY A 150 -5.34 -22.77 -1.80
CA GLY A 150 -6.72 -22.60 -1.31
C GLY A 150 -7.05 -23.55 -0.16
N ARG A 151 -6.05 -24.02 0.59
CA ARG A 151 -6.29 -24.86 1.77
C ARG A 151 -6.83 -24.00 2.90
N GLU A 152 -7.58 -24.62 3.82
CA GLU A 152 -7.99 -23.95 5.05
C GLU A 152 -6.79 -23.57 5.95
N PRO A 153 -6.89 -22.42 6.66
CA PRO A 153 -6.00 -22.06 7.75
C PRO A 153 -6.00 -23.08 8.89
N ARG A 154 -4.83 -23.36 9.46
CA ARG A 154 -4.64 -24.36 10.53
C ARG A 154 -4.50 -23.75 11.91
N ASP A 155 -4.08 -22.49 11.98
CA ASP A 155 -3.86 -21.75 13.22
C ASP A 155 -4.35 -20.30 13.09
N CYS A 156 -4.31 -19.57 14.21
CA CYS A 156 -4.76 -18.17 14.27
C CYS A 156 -3.95 -17.26 13.32
N GLY A 157 -2.63 -17.42 13.23
CA GLY A 157 -1.79 -16.59 12.35
C GLY A 157 -2.12 -16.79 10.87
N GLU A 158 -2.33 -18.03 10.45
CA GLU A 158 -2.80 -18.37 9.11
C GLU A 158 -4.20 -17.81 8.85
N ARG A 159 -5.12 -17.89 9.83
CA ARG A 159 -6.48 -17.35 9.72
C ARG A 159 -6.45 -15.83 9.56
N MET A 160 -5.63 -15.11 10.34
CA MET A 160 -5.43 -13.67 10.20
C MET A 160 -4.96 -13.27 8.80
N ILE A 161 -4.04 -14.04 8.20
CA ILE A 161 -3.54 -13.78 6.83
C ILE A 161 -4.64 -14.06 5.80
N TYR A 162 -5.35 -15.18 5.96
CA TYR A 162 -6.41 -15.58 5.05
C TYR A 162 -7.58 -14.59 5.03
N ASN A 163 -8.05 -14.18 6.21
CA ASN A 163 -9.12 -13.19 6.37
C ASN A 163 -8.75 -11.86 5.71
N ASN A 164 -7.52 -11.39 5.93
CA ASN A 164 -7.02 -10.16 5.33
C ASN A 164 -6.92 -10.28 3.79
N TYR A 165 -6.48 -11.42 3.27
CA TYR A 165 -6.46 -11.68 1.83
C TYR A 165 -7.86 -11.64 1.21
N LEU A 166 -8.86 -12.23 1.86
CA LEU A 166 -10.25 -12.17 1.41
C LEU A 166 -10.81 -10.74 1.44
N ALA A 167 -10.61 -10.01 2.55
CA ALA A 167 -11.05 -8.62 2.67
C ALA A 167 -10.46 -7.73 1.58
N MET A 168 -9.16 -7.86 1.30
CA MET A 168 -8.47 -7.09 0.25
C MET A 168 -8.99 -7.43 -1.17
N ARG A 169 -9.37 -8.69 -1.43
CA ARG A 169 -9.98 -9.09 -2.71
C ARG A 169 -11.37 -8.51 -2.90
N GLU A 170 -12.16 -8.45 -1.84
CA GLU A 170 -13.52 -7.91 -1.89
C GLU A 170 -13.53 -6.37 -2.03
N LEU A 171 -12.44 -5.69 -1.68
CA LEU A 171 -12.34 -4.23 -1.65
C LEU A 171 -12.77 -3.53 -2.95
N LYS A 172 -12.59 -4.20 -4.11
CA LYS A 172 -13.07 -3.74 -5.43
C LYS A 172 -14.58 -3.51 -5.49
N ALA A 173 -15.36 -4.35 -4.82
CA ALA A 173 -16.81 -4.22 -4.75
C ALA A 173 -17.20 -3.13 -3.73
N TRP A 174 -16.44 -3.02 -2.65
CA TRP A 174 -16.68 -2.08 -1.55
C TRP A 174 -16.40 -0.62 -1.92
N ARG A 175 -15.42 -0.35 -2.80
CA ARG A 175 -15.07 1.02 -3.20
C ARG A 175 -16.24 1.80 -3.81
N GLN A 176 -17.24 1.10 -4.35
CA GLN A 176 -18.44 1.69 -4.96
C GLN A 176 -19.49 2.16 -3.95
N ARG A 177 -19.35 1.80 -2.66
CA ARG A 177 -20.32 2.12 -1.60
C ARG A 177 -19.75 3.18 -0.66
N PRO A 178 -20.53 4.16 -0.18
CA PRO A 178 -20.06 5.08 0.85
C PRO A 178 -19.63 4.32 2.11
N LEU A 179 -18.64 4.85 2.82
CA LEU A 179 -18.21 4.28 4.09
C LEU A 179 -19.23 4.64 5.17
N THR A 180 -19.70 3.64 5.91
CA THR A 180 -20.60 3.84 7.05
C THR A 180 -20.01 3.13 8.27
N PRO A 181 -20.41 3.49 9.50
CA PRO A 181 -19.98 2.74 10.70
C PRO A 181 -20.27 1.24 10.59
N ALA A 182 -21.44 0.88 10.04
CA ALA A 182 -21.80 -0.52 9.79
C ALA A 182 -20.86 -1.22 8.80
N ALA A 183 -20.43 -0.53 7.74
CA ALA A 183 -19.45 -1.04 6.78
C ALA A 183 -18.08 -1.26 7.46
N VAL A 184 -17.65 -0.34 8.33
CA VAL A 184 -16.41 -0.50 9.11
C VAL A 184 -16.50 -1.71 10.04
N PHE A 185 -17.63 -1.92 10.70
CA PHE A 185 -17.87 -3.10 11.53
C PHE A 185 -17.89 -4.41 10.74
N GLU A 186 -18.46 -4.41 9.53
CA GLU A 186 -18.45 -5.58 8.65
C GLU A 186 -17.03 -5.91 8.16
N ILE A 187 -16.23 -4.89 7.79
CA ILE A 187 -14.80 -5.08 7.46
C ILE A 187 -14.06 -5.67 8.65
N HIS A 188 -14.21 -5.05 9.83
CA HIS A 188 -13.56 -5.51 11.05
C HIS A 188 -13.94 -6.98 11.35
N ARG A 189 -15.22 -7.33 11.31
CA ARG A 189 -15.69 -8.70 11.52
C ARG A 189 -15.06 -9.70 10.55
N LYS A 190 -14.98 -9.36 9.26
CA LYS A 190 -14.32 -10.21 8.25
C LYS A 190 -12.83 -10.38 8.54
N LEU A 191 -12.15 -9.32 8.96
CA LEU A 191 -10.72 -9.35 9.28
C LEU A 191 -10.42 -10.18 10.53
N THR A 192 -11.34 -10.20 11.50
CA THR A 192 -11.13 -10.84 12.80
C THR A 192 -11.83 -12.18 12.98
N ASP A 193 -12.55 -12.67 11.96
CA ASP A 193 -13.29 -13.93 11.99
C ASP A 193 -12.44 -15.13 12.47
N GLY A 194 -12.82 -15.72 13.60
CA GLY A 194 -12.08 -16.83 14.22
C GLY A 194 -10.64 -16.50 14.66
N THR A 195 -10.34 -15.22 14.95
CA THR A 195 -9.00 -14.79 15.42
C THR A 195 -9.01 -14.07 16.77
N LEU A 196 -10.18 -13.72 17.30
CA LEU A 196 -10.32 -13.08 18.62
C LEU A 196 -10.48 -14.13 19.71
N GLU A 197 -10.03 -13.82 20.92
CA GLU A 197 -10.27 -14.67 22.10
C GLU A 197 -11.77 -14.75 22.45
N ASP A 198 -12.47 -13.61 22.36
CA ASP A 198 -13.93 -13.53 22.44
C ASP A 198 -14.50 -13.14 21.07
N GLU A 199 -15.19 -14.09 20.42
CA GLU A 199 -15.84 -13.87 19.12
C GLU A 199 -16.92 -12.77 19.18
N GLY A 200 -17.52 -12.52 20.35
CA GLY A 200 -18.49 -11.45 20.58
C GLY A 200 -17.91 -10.04 20.41
N CYS A 201 -16.59 -9.91 20.37
CA CYS A 201 -15.89 -8.66 20.08
C CYS A 201 -15.85 -8.30 18.58
N ALA A 202 -16.16 -9.25 17.69
CA ALA A 202 -16.03 -9.04 16.26
C ALA A 202 -17.11 -8.07 15.71
N GLY A 203 -16.66 -6.98 15.09
CA GLY A 203 -17.54 -5.98 14.48
C GLY A 203 -18.39 -5.19 15.47
N ARG A 204 -17.88 -4.91 16.68
CA ARG A 204 -18.46 -3.95 17.64
C ARG A 204 -17.36 -3.06 18.24
N PHE A 205 -17.71 -1.90 18.78
CA PHE A 205 -16.75 -1.12 19.58
C PHE A 205 -16.29 -1.89 20.81
N ARG A 206 -15.09 -1.55 21.30
CA ARG A 206 -14.68 -1.91 22.64
C ARG A 206 -15.54 -1.23 23.70
N LEU A 207 -15.75 -1.90 24.82
CA LEU A 207 -16.51 -1.43 25.96
C LEU A 207 -15.66 -0.52 26.85
N PRO A 208 -16.26 0.34 27.69
CA PRO A 208 -15.53 1.12 28.68
C PRO A 208 -14.71 0.29 29.68
N SER A 209 -15.02 -1.00 29.86
CA SER A 209 -14.25 -1.93 30.70
C SER A 209 -13.09 -2.61 29.97
N GLU A 210 -13.02 -2.47 28.64
CA GLU A 210 -11.98 -3.02 27.77
C GLU A 210 -10.96 -1.89 27.50
N ASP A 211 -10.22 -1.50 28.54
CA ASP A 211 -9.18 -0.47 28.44
C ASP A 211 -7.99 -1.01 27.65
N ILE A 212 -7.63 -0.30 26.59
CA ILE A 212 -6.53 -0.66 25.69
C ILE A 212 -5.50 0.46 25.73
N VAL A 213 -4.24 0.09 25.82
CA VAL A 213 -3.10 0.99 25.67
C VAL A 213 -2.16 0.41 24.61
N ILE A 214 -1.49 1.29 23.88
CA ILE A 214 -0.39 0.88 23.00
C ILE A 214 0.88 0.95 23.82
N GLU A 215 1.59 -0.17 23.94
CA GLU A 215 2.84 -0.27 24.69
C GLU A 215 4.00 -0.66 23.78
N ASP A 216 5.23 -0.40 24.23
CA ASP A 216 6.41 -1.01 23.63
C ASP A 216 6.78 -2.35 24.29
N GLU A 217 7.82 -3.00 23.76
CA GLU A 217 8.33 -4.29 24.27
C GLU A 217 8.72 -4.28 25.76
N THR A 218 8.86 -3.11 26.37
CA THR A 218 9.19 -2.96 27.80
C THR A 218 7.96 -2.73 28.69
N GLY A 219 6.75 -2.75 28.11
CA GLY A 219 5.50 -2.43 28.81
C GLY A 219 5.31 -0.92 29.04
N ARG A 220 6.08 -0.07 28.34
CA ARG A 220 5.90 1.38 28.45
C ARG A 220 4.74 1.81 27.58
N VAL A 221 3.72 2.43 28.17
CA VAL A 221 2.62 3.08 27.44
C VAL A 221 3.17 4.15 26.51
N LEU A 222 2.99 3.93 25.21
CA LEU A 222 3.30 4.85 24.12
C LEU A 222 2.10 5.75 23.81
N HIS A 223 0.89 5.17 23.81
CA HIS A 223 -0.33 5.89 23.49
C HIS A 223 -1.52 5.34 24.30
N ALA A 224 -2.37 6.26 24.75
CA ALA A 224 -3.67 5.97 25.35
C ALA A 224 -4.77 6.50 24.42
N PRO A 225 -5.59 5.62 23.82
CA PRO A 225 -6.72 5.98 22.96
C PRO A 225 -7.81 6.80 23.70
N PRO A 226 -8.72 7.47 22.98
CA PRO A 226 -9.84 8.20 23.56
C PRO A 226 -10.81 7.27 24.34
N PRO A 227 -11.65 7.77 25.24
CA PRO A 227 -12.64 6.95 25.95
C PRO A 227 -13.63 6.22 25.02
N ALA A 228 -14.00 4.99 25.37
CA ALA A 228 -14.91 4.16 24.56
C ALA A 228 -16.27 4.84 24.25
N ARG A 229 -16.78 5.62 25.19
CA ARG A 229 -18.04 6.38 25.06
C ARG A 229 -18.04 7.42 23.93
N GLU A 230 -16.87 7.80 23.42
CA GLU A 230 -16.72 8.79 22.36
C GLU A 230 -16.62 8.14 20.97
N LEU A 231 -16.42 6.82 20.90
CA LEU A 231 -16.10 6.11 19.65
C LEU A 231 -17.21 6.18 18.61
N GLU A 232 -18.48 6.22 19.01
CA GLU A 232 -19.60 6.35 18.09
C GLU A 232 -19.54 7.65 17.29
N GLN A 233 -19.39 8.78 17.99
CA GLN A 233 -19.28 10.09 17.36
C GLN A 233 -18.01 10.20 16.51
N ARG A 234 -16.89 9.65 16.99
CA ARG A 234 -15.60 9.70 16.29
C ARG A 234 -15.60 8.87 15.01
N LEU A 235 -16.17 7.66 15.04
CA LEU A 235 -16.32 6.83 13.85
C LEU A 235 -17.28 7.45 12.83
N GLN A 236 -18.36 8.08 13.29
CA GLN A 236 -19.26 8.82 12.40
C GLN A 236 -18.52 9.98 11.70
N ALA A 237 -17.79 10.80 12.45
CA ALA A 237 -16.99 11.89 11.88
C ALA A 237 -15.93 11.39 10.89
N LEU A 238 -15.33 10.23 11.16
CA LEU A 238 -14.41 9.57 10.23
C LEU A 238 -15.11 9.14 8.94
N CYS A 239 -16.30 8.54 9.02
CA CYS A 239 -17.07 8.14 7.85
C CYS A 239 -17.49 9.35 7.01
N ASP A 240 -17.93 10.44 7.67
CA ASP A 240 -18.29 11.68 7.00
C ASP A 240 -17.09 12.27 6.26
N PHE A 241 -15.93 12.35 6.94
CA PHE A 241 -14.66 12.80 6.34
C PHE A 241 -14.22 11.92 5.14
N ALA A 242 -14.38 10.61 5.27
CA ALA A 242 -14.01 9.64 4.23
C ALA A 242 -14.88 9.73 2.97
N ASN A 243 -16.12 10.21 3.10
CA ASN A 243 -17.08 10.34 2.00
C ASN A 243 -17.15 11.75 1.40
N GLN A 244 -16.41 12.73 1.93
CA GLN A 244 -16.40 14.09 1.39
C GLN A 244 -16.04 14.11 -0.10
N SER A 245 -16.72 14.97 -0.85
CA SER A 245 -16.48 15.16 -2.28
C SER A 245 -15.17 15.89 -2.55
N ASP A 246 -14.60 15.65 -3.73
CA ASP A 246 -13.34 16.26 -4.17
C ASP A 246 -13.55 17.67 -4.78
N ASP A 247 -14.80 18.12 -4.94
CA ASP A 247 -15.19 19.43 -5.53
C ASP A 247 -15.66 20.47 -4.49
N GLY A 248 -15.52 20.17 -3.19
CA GLY A 248 -15.90 21.09 -2.12
C GLY A 248 -14.92 22.24 -1.90
N GLU A 249 -15.39 23.32 -1.26
CA GLU A 249 -14.56 24.50 -0.92
C GLU A 249 -13.35 24.15 -0.02
N HIS A 250 -13.51 23.15 0.85
CA HIS A 250 -12.44 22.62 1.69
C HIS A 250 -11.87 21.34 1.07
N PHE A 251 -10.98 21.52 0.09
CA PHE A 251 -10.31 20.41 -0.57
C PHE A 251 -9.29 19.74 0.37
N VAL A 252 -9.33 18.41 0.44
CA VAL A 252 -8.28 17.59 1.04
C VAL A 252 -7.84 16.60 -0.02
N HIS A 253 -6.54 16.60 -0.33
CA HIS A 253 -5.99 15.72 -1.35
C HIS A 253 -6.34 14.24 -1.04
N PRO A 254 -6.84 13.44 -1.99
CA PRO A 254 -7.31 12.08 -1.72
C PRO A 254 -6.30 11.16 -1.02
N VAL A 255 -5.01 11.27 -1.39
CA VAL A 255 -3.93 10.52 -0.72
C VAL A 255 -3.80 10.93 0.76
N VAL A 256 -3.88 12.23 1.08
CA VAL A 256 -3.87 12.71 2.47
C VAL A 256 -5.12 12.21 3.20
N ARG A 257 -6.30 12.26 2.55
CA ARG A 257 -7.55 11.72 3.12
C ARG A 257 -7.40 10.23 3.50
N ALA A 258 -6.88 9.40 2.59
CA ALA A 258 -6.64 7.99 2.84
C ALA A 258 -5.66 7.76 4.02
N ILE A 259 -4.58 8.55 4.07
CA ILE A 259 -3.60 8.50 5.16
C ILE A 259 -4.24 8.91 6.49
N LEU A 260 -5.09 9.93 6.51
CA LEU A 260 -5.76 10.37 7.74
C LEU A 260 -6.83 9.40 8.20
N ILE A 261 -7.48 8.67 7.29
CA ILE A 261 -8.39 7.58 7.66
C ILE A 261 -7.63 6.45 8.36
N HIS A 262 -6.46 6.07 7.81
CA HIS A 262 -5.55 5.13 8.46
C HIS A 262 -5.15 5.63 9.86
N PHE A 263 -4.67 6.87 9.92
CA PHE A 263 -4.25 7.50 11.16
C PHE A 263 -5.36 7.45 12.22
N GLN A 264 -6.58 7.87 11.88
CA GLN A 264 -7.68 7.99 12.83
C GLN A 264 -8.07 6.65 13.45
N ILE A 265 -8.17 5.57 12.67
CA ILE A 265 -8.46 4.24 13.24
C ILE A 265 -7.33 3.78 14.17
N GLY A 266 -6.08 4.00 13.76
CA GLY A 266 -4.91 3.69 14.58
C GLY A 266 -4.74 4.61 15.79
N TYR A 267 -5.36 5.79 15.81
CA TYR A 267 -5.35 6.68 16.97
C TYR A 267 -6.51 6.34 17.93
N ASP A 268 -7.71 6.10 17.39
CA ASP A 268 -8.91 5.86 18.19
C ASP A 268 -8.94 4.48 18.83
N HIS A 269 -8.30 3.49 18.20
CA HIS A 269 -8.37 2.07 18.57
C HIS A 269 -9.81 1.66 18.94
N PRO A 270 -10.77 1.74 17.99
CA PRO A 270 -12.18 1.49 18.28
C PRO A 270 -12.51 0.05 18.68
N PHE A 271 -11.64 -0.91 18.34
CA PHE A 271 -11.84 -2.35 18.55
C PHE A 271 -10.89 -2.93 19.60
N VAL A 272 -11.22 -4.09 20.17
CA VAL A 272 -10.34 -4.81 21.12
C VAL A 272 -9.04 -5.30 20.46
N ASP A 273 -9.12 -5.69 19.19
CA ASP A 273 -8.00 -6.08 18.34
C ASP A 273 -8.40 -5.84 16.87
N GLY A 274 -7.49 -5.96 15.91
CA GLY A 274 -7.76 -5.83 14.49
C GLY A 274 -7.76 -4.38 13.98
N ASN A 275 -7.42 -3.41 14.83
CA ASN A 275 -7.36 -1.98 14.49
C ASN A 275 -6.38 -1.70 13.35
N GLY A 276 -5.14 -2.22 13.42
CA GLY A 276 -4.12 -1.98 12.40
C GLY A 276 -4.49 -2.56 11.03
N ARG A 277 -5.03 -3.79 11.00
CA ARG A 277 -5.56 -4.42 9.77
C ARG A 277 -6.72 -3.61 9.18
N THR A 278 -7.69 -3.21 10.02
CA THR A 278 -8.83 -2.39 9.61
C THR A 278 -8.39 -1.04 9.04
N ALA A 279 -7.45 -0.36 9.71
CA ALA A 279 -6.92 0.93 9.28
C ALA A 279 -6.29 0.87 7.89
N ARG A 280 -5.48 -0.16 7.63
CA ARG A 280 -4.84 -0.39 6.33
C ARG A 280 -5.86 -0.77 5.25
N THR A 281 -6.86 -1.61 5.56
CA THR A 281 -7.94 -1.91 4.62
C THR A 281 -8.72 -0.66 4.22
N LEU A 282 -9.03 0.23 5.18
CA LEU A 282 -9.73 1.49 4.91
C LEU A 282 -8.87 2.51 4.13
N PHE A 283 -7.55 2.52 4.37
CA PHE A 283 -6.61 3.27 3.55
C PHE A 283 -6.70 2.88 2.06
N TYR A 284 -6.63 1.57 1.76
CA TYR A 284 -6.76 1.08 0.39
C TYR A 284 -8.14 1.37 -0.18
N TRP A 285 -9.21 1.21 0.61
CA TRP A 285 -10.57 1.53 0.18
C TRP A 285 -10.67 2.99 -0.28
N SER A 286 -10.10 3.92 0.50
CA SER A 286 -10.15 5.35 0.21
C SER A 286 -9.40 5.69 -1.09
N LEU A 287 -8.18 5.16 -1.27
CA LEU A 287 -7.42 5.36 -2.51
C LEU A 287 -8.15 4.82 -3.74
N LEU A 288 -8.68 3.60 -3.66
CA LEU A 288 -9.38 2.96 -4.77
C LEU A 288 -10.71 3.63 -5.13
N ARG A 289 -11.39 4.21 -4.13
CA ARG A 289 -12.59 5.03 -4.35
C ARG A 289 -12.24 6.31 -5.10
N SER A 290 -11.13 6.96 -4.76
CA SER A 290 -10.66 8.19 -5.42
C SER A 290 -9.89 7.97 -6.73
N GLY A 291 -9.96 6.77 -7.32
CA GLY A 291 -9.40 6.49 -8.65
C GLY A 291 -7.91 6.16 -8.70
N PHE A 292 -7.25 5.98 -7.56
CA PHE A 292 -5.85 5.53 -7.47
C PHE A 292 -5.77 4.01 -7.67
N TRP A 293 -6.02 3.56 -8.89
CA TRP A 293 -6.11 2.13 -9.26
C TRP A 293 -4.82 1.35 -8.99
N MET A 294 -3.66 2.00 -9.00
CA MET A 294 -2.39 1.34 -8.71
C MET A 294 -2.31 0.82 -7.27
N ALA A 295 -3.14 1.36 -6.36
CA ALA A 295 -3.22 0.92 -4.97
C ALA A 295 -3.54 -0.58 -4.82
N GLU A 296 -4.20 -1.22 -5.81
CA GLU A 296 -4.43 -2.68 -5.79
C GLU A 296 -3.15 -3.50 -5.86
N TYR A 297 -2.09 -2.90 -6.39
CA TYR A 297 -0.80 -3.54 -6.62
C TYR A 297 0.26 -3.14 -5.59
N LEU A 298 -0.06 -2.19 -4.70
CA LEU A 298 0.87 -1.76 -3.66
C LEU A 298 0.82 -2.74 -2.48
N SER A 299 1.98 -2.90 -1.83
CA SER A 299 2.04 -3.50 -0.51
C SER A 299 2.76 -2.57 0.45
N ILE A 300 2.03 -1.60 1.01
CA ILE A 300 2.59 -0.65 1.99
C ILE A 300 3.05 -1.36 3.28
N SER A 301 2.36 -2.45 3.67
CA SER A 301 2.70 -3.19 4.89
C SER A 301 4.07 -3.85 4.79
N SER A 302 4.50 -4.22 3.58
CA SER A 302 5.84 -4.76 3.34
C SER A 302 6.96 -3.76 3.64
N ILE A 303 6.69 -2.46 3.48
CA ILE A 303 7.61 -1.37 3.78
C ILE A 303 7.53 -1.02 5.27
N LEU A 304 6.32 -0.85 5.81
CA LEU A 304 6.11 -0.56 7.23
C LEU A 304 6.75 -1.60 8.14
N LYS A 305 6.68 -2.88 7.77
CA LYS A 305 7.29 -4.00 8.49
C LYS A 305 8.82 -3.92 8.57
N ARG A 306 9.50 -3.23 7.65
CA ARG A 306 10.96 -3.07 7.70
C ARG A 306 11.39 -2.10 8.80
N ALA A 307 10.54 -1.15 9.16
CA ALA A 307 10.83 -0.12 10.15
C ALA A 307 9.60 0.23 11.00
N PRO A 308 9.04 -0.73 11.78
CA PRO A 308 7.83 -0.50 12.59
C PRO A 308 8.02 0.62 13.62
N ALA A 309 9.27 0.79 14.08
CA ALA A 309 9.64 1.88 14.96
C ALA A 309 9.45 3.27 14.34
N GLN A 310 9.71 3.44 13.04
CA GLN A 310 9.50 4.74 12.39
C GLN A 310 8.02 5.03 12.20
N TYR A 311 7.24 3.99 11.89
CA TYR A 311 5.79 4.07 11.77
C TYR A 311 5.12 4.47 13.08
N MET A 312 5.46 3.82 14.20
CA MET A 312 4.93 4.21 15.50
C MET A 312 5.41 5.62 15.93
N ARG A 313 6.66 5.97 15.60
CA ARG A 313 7.20 7.30 15.94
C ARG A 313 6.45 8.45 15.25
N SER A 314 5.90 8.25 14.05
CA SER A 314 5.14 9.31 13.37
C SER A 314 3.77 9.57 14.02
N TYR A 315 3.16 8.58 14.68
CA TYR A 315 2.03 8.81 15.59
C TYR A 315 2.46 9.66 16.78
N LEU A 316 3.55 9.28 17.45
CA LEU A 316 4.01 9.99 18.64
C LEU A 316 4.41 11.45 18.35
N TYR A 317 5.05 11.72 17.20
CA TYR A 317 5.34 13.10 16.79
C TYR A 317 4.07 13.94 16.60
N THR A 318 3.00 13.34 16.10
CA THR A 318 1.69 14.03 16.00
C THR A 318 1.17 14.40 17.39
N GLU A 319 1.22 13.46 18.34
CA GLU A 319 0.75 13.70 19.71
C GLU A 319 1.58 14.72 20.47
N THR A 320 2.90 14.71 20.30
CA THR A 320 3.77 15.64 21.02
C THR A 320 3.79 17.04 20.43
N ASP A 321 3.35 17.23 19.18
CA ASP A 321 3.39 18.51 18.48
C ASP A 321 1.99 19.00 18.07
N GLU A 322 1.10 19.16 19.07
CA GLU A 322 -0.20 19.84 18.93
C GLU A 322 -1.14 19.22 17.87
N GLY A 323 -1.08 17.90 17.63
CA GLY A 323 -1.94 17.26 16.64
C GLY A 323 -1.53 17.53 15.19
N ASP A 324 -0.26 17.88 14.94
CA ASP A 324 0.28 18.05 13.59
C ASP A 324 0.47 16.69 12.90
N THR A 325 -0.55 16.25 12.16
CA THR A 325 -0.53 14.98 11.42
C THR A 325 0.39 14.99 10.21
N THR A 326 1.03 16.13 9.89
CA THR A 326 1.98 16.23 8.78
C THR A 326 3.14 15.25 8.94
N TYR A 327 3.56 14.92 10.16
CA TYR A 327 4.59 13.89 10.39
C TYR A 327 4.15 12.51 9.91
N PHE A 328 2.91 12.13 10.22
CA PHE A 328 2.34 10.87 9.77
C PHE A 328 2.15 10.87 8.25
N VAL A 329 1.64 11.98 7.69
CA VAL A 329 1.49 12.16 6.24
C VAL A 329 2.84 12.05 5.53
N ALA A 330 3.87 12.76 5.97
CA ALA A 330 5.21 12.71 5.38
C ALA A 330 5.79 11.28 5.36
N HIS A 331 5.63 10.55 6.46
CA HIS A 331 6.07 9.18 6.57
C HIS A 331 5.31 8.26 5.60
N GLN A 332 3.98 8.32 5.57
CA GLN A 332 3.15 7.49 4.69
C GLN A 332 3.37 7.81 3.22
N LEU A 333 3.59 9.08 2.84
CA LEU A 333 3.92 9.44 1.46
C LEU A 333 5.23 8.77 1.00
N THR A 334 6.24 8.72 1.89
CA THR A 334 7.49 8.01 1.61
C THR A 334 7.25 6.52 1.41
N VAL A 335 6.44 5.90 2.28
CA VAL A 335 6.05 4.49 2.19
C VAL A 335 5.32 4.18 0.88
N ILE A 336 4.39 5.04 0.46
CA ILE A 336 3.65 4.87 -0.80
C ILE A 336 4.59 5.00 -2.01
N LEU A 337 5.48 5.99 -2.02
CA LEU A 337 6.47 6.16 -3.09
C LEU A 337 7.39 4.94 -3.21
N GLU A 338 7.91 4.43 -2.09
CA GLU A 338 8.73 3.21 -2.08
C GLU A 338 7.94 1.98 -2.59
N ALA A 339 6.66 1.88 -2.26
CA ALA A 339 5.79 0.82 -2.78
C ALA A 339 5.60 0.94 -4.31
N ILE A 340 5.36 2.16 -4.82
CA ILE A 340 5.24 2.45 -6.26
C ILE A 340 6.55 2.09 -7.00
N ASP A 341 7.70 2.50 -6.46
CA ASP A 341 9.01 2.15 -7.02
C ASP A 341 9.24 0.64 -7.03
N GLY A 342 8.76 -0.07 -5.99
CA GLY A 342 8.75 -1.53 -5.95
C GLY A 342 7.97 -2.17 -7.10
N VAL A 343 6.80 -1.62 -7.43
CA VAL A 343 5.98 -2.05 -8.59
C VAL A 343 6.72 -1.81 -9.90
N HIS A 344 7.21 -0.58 -10.12
CA HIS A 344 7.96 -0.24 -11.32
C HIS A 344 9.19 -1.13 -11.50
N GLY A 345 9.96 -1.34 -10.44
CA GLY A 345 11.12 -2.23 -10.46
C GLY A 345 10.76 -3.69 -10.79
N TYR A 346 9.63 -4.20 -10.30
CA TYR A 346 9.14 -5.52 -10.70
C TYR A 346 8.78 -5.58 -12.18
N ILE A 347 8.03 -4.59 -12.66
CA ILE A 347 7.61 -4.50 -14.06
C ILE A 347 8.83 -4.46 -14.99
N THR A 348 9.79 -3.58 -14.72
CA THR A 348 11.01 -3.44 -15.54
C THR A 348 11.83 -4.75 -15.55
N ARG A 349 11.99 -5.42 -14.40
CA ARG A 349 12.67 -6.73 -14.35
C ARG A 349 11.97 -7.75 -15.23
N LYS A 350 10.64 -7.85 -15.14
CA LYS A 350 9.86 -8.79 -15.95
C LYS A 350 9.92 -8.50 -17.45
N GLN A 351 9.90 -7.23 -17.83
CA GLN A 351 10.09 -6.82 -19.23
C GLN A 351 11.48 -7.20 -19.75
N ASN A 352 12.53 -7.02 -18.94
CA ASN A 352 13.89 -7.38 -19.31
C ASN A 352 14.07 -8.91 -19.45
N GLU A 353 13.49 -9.70 -18.54
CA GLU A 353 13.47 -11.17 -18.62
C GLU A 353 12.77 -11.65 -19.91
N GLN A 354 11.60 -11.09 -20.23
CA GLN A 354 10.88 -11.39 -21.47
C GLN A 354 11.66 -10.97 -22.72
N ALA A 355 12.32 -9.81 -22.70
CA ALA A 355 13.13 -9.33 -23.81
C ALA A 355 14.37 -10.21 -24.03
N ALA A 356 15.02 -10.68 -22.96
CA ALA A 356 16.14 -11.61 -23.02
C ALA A 356 15.72 -12.97 -23.59
N ALA A 357 14.60 -13.54 -23.10
CA ALA A 357 14.05 -14.78 -23.64
C ALA A 357 13.63 -14.63 -25.12
N ALA A 358 13.05 -13.49 -25.51
CA ALA A 358 12.71 -13.21 -26.89
C ALA A 358 13.94 -13.04 -27.79
N ALA A 359 15.07 -12.56 -27.25
CA ALA A 359 16.34 -12.46 -27.99
C ALA A 359 16.88 -13.84 -28.39
N LEU A 360 16.68 -14.87 -27.55
CA LEU A 360 17.04 -16.26 -27.87
C LEU A 360 16.21 -16.88 -28.99
N LEU A 361 15.10 -16.23 -29.36
CA LEU A 361 14.28 -16.63 -30.48
C LEU A 361 14.64 -15.87 -31.77
N LYS A 362 15.56 -14.88 -31.75
CA LYS A 362 15.95 -14.10 -32.95
C LYS A 362 16.61 -14.97 -34.03
N PRO A 363 16.50 -14.61 -35.32
CA PRO A 363 17.10 -15.42 -36.38
C PRO A 363 18.63 -15.39 -36.20
N GLY A 364 19.27 -16.57 -36.24
CA GLY A 364 20.70 -16.71 -35.96
C GLY A 364 21.07 -17.06 -34.52
N SER A 365 20.09 -17.20 -33.62
CA SER A 365 20.34 -17.81 -32.30
C SER A 365 20.46 -19.35 -32.41
N PRO A 366 21.14 -20.02 -31.46
CA PRO A 366 21.23 -21.48 -31.43
C PRO A 366 19.85 -22.16 -31.43
N LEU A 367 18.88 -21.57 -30.73
CA LEU A 367 17.52 -22.09 -30.63
C LEU A 367 16.73 -21.89 -31.94
N ALA A 368 17.02 -20.84 -32.71
CA ALA A 368 16.33 -20.55 -33.98
C ALA A 368 16.57 -21.61 -35.07
N HIS A 369 17.59 -22.46 -34.93
CA HIS A 369 17.82 -23.59 -35.85
C HIS A 369 16.93 -24.80 -35.55
N ARG A 370 16.37 -24.89 -34.33
CA ARG A 370 15.55 -26.02 -33.87
C ARG A 370 14.05 -25.79 -34.05
N ILE A 371 13.65 -24.54 -34.29
CA ILE A 371 12.25 -24.15 -34.43
C ILE A 371 12.02 -23.40 -35.75
N ASN A 372 10.89 -23.64 -36.40
CA ASN A 372 10.53 -22.93 -37.61
C ASN A 372 9.94 -21.53 -37.31
N HIS A 373 9.79 -20.69 -38.35
CA HIS A 373 9.31 -19.31 -38.18
C HIS A 373 7.92 -19.21 -37.52
N ARG A 374 7.03 -20.20 -37.74
CA ARG A 374 5.67 -20.23 -37.17
C ARG A 374 5.71 -20.58 -35.69
N GLN A 375 6.49 -21.61 -35.34
CA GLN A 375 6.76 -21.98 -33.95
C GLN A 375 7.40 -20.83 -33.17
N ARG A 376 8.34 -20.13 -33.79
CA ARG A 376 8.96 -18.93 -33.22
C ARG A 376 7.95 -17.82 -32.98
N ALA A 377 7.09 -17.52 -33.95
CA ALA A 377 6.04 -16.52 -33.78
C ALA A 377 5.10 -16.88 -32.62
N LEU A 378 4.79 -18.17 -32.48
CA LEU A 378 4.00 -18.69 -31.37
C LEU A 378 4.73 -18.50 -30.03
N LEU A 379 6.00 -18.88 -29.92
CA LEU A 379 6.79 -18.72 -28.68
C LEU A 379 6.98 -17.25 -28.28
N LEU A 380 7.16 -16.34 -29.25
CA LEU A 380 7.18 -14.90 -28.99
C LEU A 380 5.83 -14.40 -28.47
N ASN A 381 4.72 -14.94 -28.99
CA ASN A 381 3.38 -14.64 -28.49
C ASN A 381 3.17 -15.20 -27.08
N ALA A 382 3.65 -16.41 -26.81
CA ALA A 382 3.60 -17.08 -25.52
C ALA A 382 4.42 -16.36 -24.44
N LEU A 383 5.59 -15.82 -24.78
CA LEU A 383 6.39 -15.00 -23.87
C LEU A 383 5.68 -13.71 -23.48
N ARG A 384 4.99 -13.07 -24.42
CA ARG A 384 4.19 -11.88 -24.15
C ARG A 384 2.92 -12.22 -23.37
N ASN A 385 2.34 -13.39 -23.60
CA ASN A 385 1.07 -13.85 -23.02
C ASN A 385 1.23 -15.26 -22.40
N PRO A 386 1.82 -15.39 -21.20
CA PRO A 386 2.15 -16.69 -20.61
C PRO A 386 0.94 -17.61 -20.38
N GLY A 387 -0.26 -17.04 -20.22
CA GLY A 387 -1.52 -17.79 -20.04
C GLY A 387 -2.33 -18.00 -21.32
N LYS A 388 -1.82 -17.59 -22.49
CA LYS A 388 -2.59 -17.67 -23.72
C LYS A 388 -2.81 -19.12 -24.14
N VAL A 389 -4.06 -19.46 -24.39
CA VAL A 389 -4.45 -20.75 -24.94
C VAL A 389 -4.30 -20.71 -26.46
N PHE A 390 -3.54 -21.64 -27.00
CA PHE A 390 -3.37 -21.85 -28.44
C PHE A 390 -4.17 -23.09 -28.88
N THR A 391 -4.87 -22.98 -30.00
CA THR A 391 -5.56 -24.11 -30.63
C THR A 391 -4.97 -24.37 -32.01
N ILE A 392 -5.16 -25.59 -32.51
CA ILE A 392 -4.70 -25.97 -33.86
C ILE A 392 -5.36 -25.07 -34.91
N GLU A 393 -6.66 -24.78 -34.75
CA GLU A 393 -7.40 -23.89 -35.67
C GLU A 393 -6.89 -22.45 -35.64
N MET A 394 -6.56 -21.93 -34.45
CA MET A 394 -5.99 -20.59 -34.32
C MET A 394 -4.63 -20.51 -35.04
N HIS A 395 -3.74 -21.49 -34.81
CA HIS A 395 -2.42 -21.53 -35.46
C HIS A 395 -2.54 -21.71 -36.98
N ARG A 396 -3.47 -22.56 -37.43
CA ARG A 396 -3.81 -22.76 -38.84
C ARG A 396 -4.24 -21.45 -39.51
N GLY A 397 -5.19 -20.73 -38.91
CA GLY A 397 -5.70 -19.46 -39.44
C GLY A 397 -4.64 -18.35 -39.43
N SER A 398 -3.82 -18.29 -38.37
CA SER A 398 -2.79 -17.25 -38.21
C SER A 398 -1.67 -17.34 -39.26
N HIS A 399 -1.35 -18.54 -39.72
CA HIS A 399 -0.21 -18.81 -40.61
C HIS A 399 -0.59 -19.38 -41.98
N GLY A 400 -1.89 -19.53 -42.27
CA GLY A 400 -2.38 -20.02 -43.56
C GLY A 400 -1.91 -21.44 -43.93
N THR A 401 -1.73 -22.31 -42.94
CA THR A 401 -1.21 -23.68 -43.16
C THR A 401 -2.31 -24.74 -43.19
N SER A 402 -1.96 -26.00 -43.50
CA SER A 402 -2.88 -27.13 -43.32
C SER A 402 -3.05 -27.49 -41.84
N TYR A 403 -4.16 -28.15 -41.48
CA TYR A 403 -4.41 -28.61 -40.11
C TYR A 403 -3.29 -29.53 -39.60
N GLN A 404 -2.83 -30.47 -40.43
CA GLN A 404 -1.75 -31.39 -40.06
C GLN A 404 -0.44 -30.65 -39.78
N THR A 405 -0.11 -29.64 -40.59
CA THR A 405 1.09 -28.80 -40.37
C THR A 405 0.98 -28.03 -39.05
N ALA A 406 -0.17 -27.40 -38.79
CA ALA A 406 -0.39 -26.65 -37.56
C ALA A 406 -0.34 -27.54 -36.32
N ARG A 407 -0.90 -28.74 -36.41
CA ARG A 407 -0.84 -29.76 -35.36
C ARG A 407 0.60 -30.23 -35.11
N ALA A 408 1.37 -30.47 -36.17
CA ALA A 408 2.76 -30.90 -36.05
C ALA A 408 3.63 -29.82 -35.36
N ASP A 409 3.47 -28.55 -35.74
CA ASP A 409 4.18 -27.43 -35.12
C ASP A 409 3.96 -27.38 -33.60
N LEU A 410 2.69 -27.47 -33.17
CA LEU A 410 2.30 -27.43 -31.75
C LEU A 410 2.80 -28.64 -30.96
N LEU A 411 2.67 -29.84 -31.52
CA LEU A 411 3.15 -31.06 -30.87
C LEU A 411 4.67 -31.09 -30.73
N ALA A 412 5.41 -30.56 -31.70
CA ALA A 412 6.85 -30.43 -31.60
C ALA A 412 7.25 -29.49 -30.46
N LEU A 413 6.53 -28.39 -30.25
CA LEU A 413 6.75 -27.50 -29.09
C LEU A 413 6.39 -28.14 -27.75
N VAL A 414 5.45 -29.09 -27.73
CA VAL A 414 5.17 -29.91 -26.53
C VAL A 414 6.30 -30.90 -26.28
N ALA A 415 6.83 -31.55 -27.33
CA ALA A 415 7.94 -32.48 -27.24
C ALA A 415 9.24 -31.81 -26.74
N GLU A 416 9.49 -30.57 -27.19
CA GLU A 416 10.58 -29.72 -26.69
C GLU A 416 10.30 -29.14 -25.29
N GLY A 417 9.12 -29.39 -24.73
CA GLY A 417 8.76 -28.98 -23.38
C GLY A 417 8.45 -27.49 -23.22
N PHE A 418 8.19 -26.75 -24.29
CA PHE A 418 7.81 -25.33 -24.24
C PHE A 418 6.30 -25.12 -24.04
N LEU A 419 5.48 -26.07 -24.50
CA LEU A 419 4.03 -26.05 -24.32
C LEU A 419 3.59 -27.30 -23.56
N ARG A 420 2.42 -27.21 -22.91
CA ARG A 420 1.66 -28.36 -22.42
C ARG A 420 0.39 -28.52 -23.23
N GLN A 421 -0.01 -29.76 -23.45
CA GLN A 421 -1.26 -30.10 -24.10
C GLN A 421 -2.30 -30.52 -23.05
N SER A 422 -3.52 -30.00 -23.16
CA SER A 422 -4.69 -30.48 -22.42
C SER A 422 -5.91 -30.55 -23.34
N ARG A 423 -7.03 -31.04 -22.81
CA ARG A 423 -8.33 -31.07 -23.48
C ARG A 423 -9.29 -30.11 -22.79
N GLU A 424 -9.89 -29.22 -23.55
CA GLU A 424 -11.05 -28.43 -23.14
C GLU A 424 -12.23 -28.82 -24.02
N GLY A 425 -13.23 -29.49 -23.42
CA GLY A 425 -14.32 -30.10 -24.15
C GLY A 425 -13.83 -31.12 -25.18
N LYS A 426 -14.13 -30.88 -26.47
CA LYS A 426 -13.73 -31.74 -27.60
C LYS A 426 -12.43 -31.29 -28.29
N ALA A 427 -11.87 -30.14 -27.90
CA ALA A 427 -10.71 -29.55 -28.57
C ALA A 427 -9.41 -29.83 -27.79
N PHE A 428 -8.31 -30.01 -28.54
CA PHE A 428 -6.96 -29.96 -27.96
C PHE A 428 -6.52 -28.51 -27.85
N VAL A 429 -6.09 -28.15 -26.65
CA VAL A 429 -5.57 -26.82 -26.31
C VAL A 429 -4.12 -26.94 -25.86
N PHE A 430 -3.33 -25.92 -26.18
CA PHE A 430 -1.91 -25.85 -25.91
C PHE A 430 -1.62 -24.58 -25.11
N VAL A 431 -0.97 -24.72 -23.97
CA VAL A 431 -0.68 -23.61 -23.05
C VAL A 431 0.82 -23.55 -22.80
N PRO A 432 1.45 -22.36 -22.77
CA PRO A 432 2.85 -22.22 -22.40
C PRO A 432 3.13 -22.84 -21.04
N VAL A 433 4.32 -23.44 -20.87
CA VAL A 433 4.75 -23.83 -19.53
C VAL A 433 5.02 -22.56 -18.67
N PRO A 434 4.72 -22.56 -17.36
CA PRO A 434 4.94 -21.42 -16.46
C PRO A 434 6.40 -20.95 -16.38
N ASP A 435 7.36 -21.84 -16.68
CA ASP A 435 8.79 -21.60 -16.69
C ASP A 435 9.36 -21.44 -18.11
N LEU A 436 8.53 -21.08 -19.10
CA LEU A 436 8.94 -20.97 -20.51
C LEU A 436 10.19 -20.11 -20.69
N GLU A 437 10.25 -18.95 -20.03
CA GLU A 437 11.43 -18.06 -20.05
C GLU A 437 12.70 -18.82 -19.65
N LYS A 438 12.65 -19.54 -18.52
CA LYS A 438 13.80 -20.33 -18.02
C LYS A 438 14.16 -21.47 -18.96
N ARG A 439 13.18 -22.13 -19.58
CA ARG A 439 13.42 -23.22 -20.53
C ARG A 439 14.03 -22.76 -21.84
N LEU A 440 13.76 -21.52 -22.27
CA LEU A 440 14.42 -20.96 -23.44
C LEU A 440 15.89 -20.65 -23.18
N HIS A 441 16.27 -20.40 -21.91
CA HIS A 441 17.64 -20.16 -21.48
C HIS A 441 18.46 -21.45 -21.25
N ALA A 442 17.81 -22.61 -21.14
CA ALA A 442 18.44 -23.92 -20.97
C ALA A 442 18.77 -24.55 -22.32
#